data_AF-A0A850CLK2-F1
#
_entry.id   AF-A0A850CLK2-F1
#
_cell.length_a   1.000
_cell.length_b   1.000
_cell.length_c   1.000
_cell.angle_alpha   90.00
_cell.angle_beta   90.00
_cell.angle_gamma   90.00
#
_symmetry.space_group_name_H-M   'P 1'
#
loop_
_entity.id
_entity.type
_entity.pdbx_description
1 polymer ?
#
loop_
_entity_poly.entity_id
_entity_poly.type
_entity_poly.pdbx_seq_one_letter_code
_entity_poly.pdbx_strand_id
1 'polypeptide(L)'
;MSTTSEPQKEILAVPPVRWGELIHLHSPGYKPSQRHRFWDNAALCNSSITYQLRNALTAPLADALKWLQREPTVEDPRPAWRLCRSCLGHAAEIAGLGEALIRQIVINTTKETS
;
A
#
# COMPACT_ATOMS: atom_id res chain seq x y z
N MET A 1 -29.87 6.27 12.91
CA MET A 1 -29.05 5.09 13.26
C MET A 1 -27.62 5.43 12.91
N SER A 2 -26.83 5.87 13.89
CA SER A 2 -25.42 6.20 13.70
C SER A 2 -24.64 4.90 13.62
N THR A 3 -24.17 4.54 12.43
CA THR A 3 -23.18 3.48 12.29
C THR A 3 -21.93 3.97 13.00
N THR A 4 -21.63 3.40 14.17
CA THR A 4 -20.34 3.52 14.83
C THR A 4 -19.34 2.87 13.89
N SER A 5 -18.76 3.67 12.99
CA SER A 5 -17.69 3.23 12.11
C SER A 5 -16.56 2.76 13.00
N GLU A 6 -16.22 1.47 12.95
CA GLU A 6 -14.96 1.00 13.52
C GLU A 6 -13.84 1.96 13.08
N PRO A 7 -12.89 2.30 13.96
CA PRO A 7 -11.76 3.11 13.57
C PRO A 7 -11.06 2.41 12.40
N GLN A 8 -11.14 3.01 11.22
CA GLN A 8 -10.49 2.47 10.03
C GLN A 8 -9.01 2.30 10.35
N LYS A 9 -8.51 1.06 10.21
CA LYS A 9 -7.10 0.78 10.42
C LYS A 9 -6.29 1.63 9.48
N GLU A 10 -5.38 2.42 10.03
CA GLU A 10 -4.54 3.31 9.26
C GLU A 10 -3.64 2.51 8.32
N ILE A 11 -3.56 2.96 7.06
CA ILE A 11 -2.70 2.40 6.03
C ILE A 11 -1.66 3.46 5.67
N LEU A 12 -0.41 3.16 6.00
CA LEU A 12 0.75 4.01 5.80
C LEU A 12 1.51 3.55 4.57
N ALA A 13 1.93 4.50 3.75
CA ALA A 13 2.84 4.29 2.65
C ALA A 13 4.29 4.47 3.09
N VAL A 14 5.14 3.61 2.57
CA VAL A 14 6.57 3.53 2.86
C VAL A 14 7.32 3.75 1.53
N PRO A 15 8.16 4.78 1.42
CA PRO A 15 8.89 5.06 0.20
C PRO A 15 9.98 4.01 -0.06
N PRO A 16 10.35 3.79 -1.32
CA PRO A 16 11.45 2.89 -1.65
C PRO A 16 12.80 3.45 -1.19
N VAL A 17 13.65 2.58 -0.65
CA VAL A 17 15.01 2.93 -0.23
C VAL A 17 16.06 2.49 -1.23
N ARG A 18 17.14 3.29 -1.32
CA ARG A 18 18.36 3.07 -2.11
C ARG A 18 18.15 2.87 -3.62
N TRP A 19 17.58 1.73 -4.01
CA TRP A 19 17.52 1.24 -5.40
C TRP A 19 16.12 0.78 -5.82
N GLY A 20 15.15 0.78 -4.91
CA GLY A 20 13.78 0.37 -5.23
C GLY A 20 12.97 1.48 -5.90
N GLU A 21 11.85 1.10 -6.53
CA GLU A 21 10.82 2.00 -7.03
C GLU A 21 9.44 1.70 -6.42
N LEU A 22 9.38 0.67 -5.57
CA LEU A 22 8.14 0.19 -4.99
C LEU A 22 7.83 0.93 -3.69
N ILE A 23 6.69 1.61 -3.69
CA ILE A 23 6.04 2.08 -2.47
C ILE A 23 5.36 0.88 -1.83
N HIS A 24 5.78 0.54 -0.61
CA HIS A 24 5.14 -0.49 0.19
C HIS A 24 4.07 0.13 1.09
N LEU A 25 3.10 -0.67 1.52
CA LEU A 25 2.11 -0.25 2.49
C LEU A 25 2.33 -1.00 3.78
N HIS A 26 2.00 -0.35 4.89
CA HIS A 26 2.09 -0.86 6.24
C HIS A 26 0.80 -0.52 6.96
N SER A 27 0.31 -1.43 7.79
CA SER A 27 -0.79 -1.16 8.72
C SER A 27 -0.39 -1.77 10.06
N PRO A 28 -0.09 -0.94 11.08
CA PRO A 28 0.33 -1.43 12.38
C PRO A 28 -0.64 -2.47 12.94
N GLY A 29 -0.11 -3.61 13.39
CA GLY A 29 -0.90 -4.69 13.97
C GLY A 29 -1.70 -5.54 12.97
N TYR A 30 -1.67 -5.26 11.66
CA TYR A 30 -2.32 -6.13 10.67
C TYR A 30 -1.47 -7.37 10.35
N LYS A 31 -2.09 -8.55 10.42
CA LYS A 31 -1.46 -9.85 10.14
C LYS A 31 -2.27 -10.57 9.05
N PRO A 32 -1.88 -10.45 7.76
CA PRO A 32 -2.67 -11.03 6.66
C PRO A 32 -2.61 -12.58 6.60
N SER A 33 -1.76 -13.22 7.41
CA SER A 33 -1.62 -14.68 7.49
C SER A 33 -1.23 -15.10 8.90
N GLN A 34 -1.70 -16.26 9.39
CA GLN A 34 -1.30 -16.81 10.70
C GLN A 34 0.16 -17.27 10.79
N ARG A 35 0.89 -17.34 9.66
CA ARG A 35 2.34 -17.59 9.70
C ARG A 35 3.04 -16.42 10.36
N HIS A 36 3.82 -16.72 11.40
CA HIS A 36 4.62 -15.78 12.17
C HIS A 36 5.45 -14.92 11.20
N ARG A 37 5.07 -13.64 11.04
CA ARG A 37 5.82 -12.71 10.19
C ARG A 37 7.00 -12.18 10.99
N PHE A 38 8.09 -11.91 10.27
CA PHE A 38 9.23 -11.22 10.84
C PHE A 38 8.79 -9.78 11.16
N TRP A 39 8.45 -9.58 12.44
CA TRP A 39 8.41 -8.30 13.15
C TRP A 39 7.12 -7.50 12.88
N ASP A 40 6.65 -6.75 13.87
CA ASP A 40 5.46 -5.87 13.77
C ASP A 40 5.64 -4.70 12.77
N ASN A 41 6.82 -4.63 12.15
CA ASN A 41 7.33 -3.57 11.30
C ASN A 41 7.56 -4.05 9.86
N ALA A 42 6.67 -4.92 9.36
CA ALA A 42 6.70 -5.43 7.99
C ALA A 42 5.67 -4.73 7.11
N ALA A 43 5.94 -4.66 5.80
CA ALA A 43 4.94 -4.25 4.83
C ALA A 43 3.80 -5.29 4.75
N LEU A 44 2.66 -4.89 4.22
CA LEU A 44 1.52 -5.78 3.98
C LEU A 44 1.91 -6.99 3.11
N CYS A 45 2.81 -6.79 2.13
CA CYS A 45 3.35 -7.86 1.29
C CYS A 45 4.46 -8.71 1.97
N ASN A 46 4.72 -8.52 3.26
CA ASN A 46 5.79 -9.18 4.03
C ASN A 46 7.24 -8.73 3.70
N SER A 47 7.40 -7.67 2.91
CA SER A 47 8.72 -7.04 2.70
C SER A 47 9.20 -6.36 3.98
N SER A 48 10.51 -6.41 4.24
CA SER A 48 11.11 -5.67 5.36
C SER A 48 11.11 -4.17 5.07
N ILE A 49 10.53 -3.40 5.99
CA ILE A 49 10.47 -1.93 5.95
C ILE A 49 11.05 -1.30 7.22
N THR A 50 11.78 -2.09 8.01
CA THR A 50 12.29 -1.68 9.33
C THR A 50 13.17 -0.43 9.24
N TYR A 51 13.98 -0.29 8.20
CA TYR A 51 14.82 0.89 8.01
C TYR A 51 13.99 2.16 7.81
N GLN A 52 12.92 2.09 7.03
CA GLN A 52 12.05 3.23 6.76
C GLN A 52 11.26 3.64 7.99
N LEU A 53 10.71 2.66 8.73
CA LEU A 53 9.99 2.92 9.97
C LEU A 53 10.90 3.56 11.03
N ARG A 54 12.16 3.11 11.16
CA ARG A 54 13.13 3.72 12.09
C ARG A 54 13.48 5.17 11.76
N ASN A 55 13.40 5.56 10.50
CA ASN A 55 13.67 6.93 10.05
C ASN A 55 12.39 7.77 9.91
N ALA A 56 11.24 7.27 10.42
CA ALA A 56 9.93 7.92 10.31
C ALA A 56 9.55 8.31 8.87
N LEU A 57 10.05 7.56 7.88
CA LEU A 57 9.77 7.79 6.46
C LEU A 57 8.46 7.12 6.10
N THR A 58 7.36 7.55 6.69
CA THR A 58 6.02 7.07 6.36
C THR A 58 5.07 8.24 6.15
N ALA A 59 4.13 8.07 5.23
CA ALA A 59 3.05 9.02 5.02
C ALA A 59 1.71 8.29 4.95
N PRO A 60 0.58 8.95 5.27
CA PRO A 60 -0.74 8.45 4.93
C PRO A 60 -0.82 8.07 3.44
N LEU A 61 -1.55 7.01 3.11
CA LEU A 61 -1.67 6.54 1.71
C LEU A 61 -2.14 7.66 0.76
N ALA A 62 -3.07 8.51 1.20
CA ALA A 62 -3.58 9.63 0.40
C ALA A 62 -2.46 10.61 0.00
N ASP A 63 -1.55 10.93 0.92
CA ASP A 63 -0.43 11.83 0.65
C ASP A 63 0.59 11.17 -0.29
N ALA A 64 0.79 9.86 -0.15
CA ALA A 64 1.70 9.10 -0.98
C ALA A 64 1.25 8.94 -2.44
N LEU A 65 -0.02 9.22 -2.76
CA LEU A 65 -0.46 9.27 -4.16
C LEU A 65 0.30 10.33 -4.97
N LYS A 66 0.74 11.42 -4.32
CA LYS A 66 1.57 12.45 -4.95
C LYS A 66 2.94 11.91 -5.38
N TRP A 67 3.43 10.85 -4.72
CA TRP A 67 4.70 10.21 -5.10
C TRP A 67 4.62 9.45 -6.43
N LEU A 68 3.41 9.10 -6.87
CA LEU A 68 3.19 8.45 -8.16
C LEU A 68 3.32 9.43 -9.33
N GLN A 69 3.23 10.72 -9.05
CA GLN A 69 3.34 11.82 -10.02
C GLN A 69 4.71 12.50 -9.97
N ARG A 70 5.62 11.97 -9.16
CA ARG A 70 6.99 12.46 -9.04
C ARG A 70 7.71 12.32 -10.39
N GLU A 71 8.36 13.40 -10.80
CA GLU A 71 9.36 13.39 -11.87
C GLU A 71 10.75 13.05 -11.31
N PRO A 72 11.62 12.38 -12.09
CA PRO A 72 13.03 12.21 -11.75
C PRO A 72 13.73 13.55 -11.51
N THR A 73 14.60 13.62 -10.49
CA THR A 73 15.45 14.80 -10.23
C THR A 73 16.92 14.46 -10.34
N VAL A 74 17.80 15.46 -10.26
CA VAL A 74 19.27 15.25 -10.26
C VAL A 74 19.70 14.44 -9.03
N GLU A 75 19.08 14.70 -7.89
CA GLU A 75 19.34 14.02 -6.62
C GLU A 75 18.75 12.61 -6.58
N ASP A 76 17.68 12.37 -7.36
CA ASP A 76 17.01 11.09 -7.44
C ASP A 76 16.48 10.81 -8.86
N PRO A 77 17.32 10.22 -9.75
CA PRO A 77 17.00 10.04 -11.16
C PRO A 77 16.04 8.88 -11.42
N ARG A 78 15.53 8.22 -10.37
CA ARG A 78 14.61 7.10 -10.52
C ARG A 78 13.28 7.57 -11.13
N PRO A 79 12.64 6.75 -11.99
CA PRO A 79 11.33 7.04 -12.56
C PRO A 79 10.25 7.18 -11.46
N ALA A 80 9.05 7.57 -11.89
CA ALA A 80 7.88 7.63 -11.02
C ALA A 80 7.74 6.33 -10.22
N TRP A 81 7.59 6.47 -8.91
CA TRP A 81 7.42 5.32 -8.03
C TRP A 81 6.08 4.66 -8.28
N ARG A 82 5.98 3.37 -7.94
CA ARG A 82 4.76 2.60 -8.14
C ARG A 82 4.39 1.84 -6.88
N LEU A 83 3.09 1.66 -6.66
CA LEU A 83 2.59 0.90 -5.52
C LEU A 83 2.87 -0.60 -5.67
N CYS A 84 3.27 -1.24 -4.59
CA CYS A 84 3.38 -2.69 -4.53
C CYS A 84 1.98 -3.31 -4.68
N ARG A 85 1.76 -4.09 -5.74
CA ARG A 85 0.46 -4.72 -6.06
C ARG A 85 -0.06 -5.61 -4.93
N SER A 86 0.81 -6.41 -4.31
CA SER A 86 0.42 -7.27 -3.18
C SER A 86 0.00 -6.45 -1.95
N CYS A 87 0.66 -5.32 -1.70
CA CYS A 87 0.24 -4.39 -0.66
C CYS A 87 -1.14 -3.80 -0.94
N LEU A 88 -1.44 -3.45 -2.20
CA LEU A 88 -2.75 -2.92 -2.59
C LEU A 88 -3.88 -3.94 -2.37
N GLY A 89 -3.64 -5.21 -2.72
CA GLY A 89 -4.61 -6.27 -2.45
C GLY A 89 -4.94 -6.38 -0.96
N HIS A 90 -3.92 -6.42 -0.10
CA HIS A 90 -4.14 -6.45 1.35
C HIS A 90 -4.79 -5.17 1.89
N ALA A 91 -4.43 -4.00 1.34
CA ALA A 91 -5.05 -2.73 1.73
C ALA A 91 -6.55 -2.72 1.41
N ALA A 92 -6.94 -3.26 0.26
CA ALA A 92 -8.35 -3.41 -0.11
C ALA A 92 -9.09 -4.35 0.85
N GLU A 93 -8.47 -5.47 1.25
CA GLU A 93 -9.04 -6.38 2.26
C GLU A 93 -9.22 -5.69 3.61
N ILE A 94 -8.21 -4.92 4.08
CA ILE A 94 -8.31 -4.14 5.33
C ILE A 94 -9.46 -3.13 5.26
N ALA A 95 -9.67 -2.50 4.10
CA ALA A 95 -10.71 -1.51 3.89
C ALA A 95 -12.10 -2.13 3.62
N GLY A 96 -12.23 -3.45 3.54
CA GLY A 96 -13.48 -4.13 3.19
C GLY A 96 -13.92 -3.92 1.73
N LEU A 97 -12.98 -3.56 0.84
CA LEU A 97 -13.24 -3.23 -0.57
C LEU A 97 -12.96 -4.38 -1.54
N GLY A 98 -12.52 -5.55 -1.05
CA GLY A 98 -12.12 -6.68 -1.89
C GLY A 98 -13.20 -7.09 -2.89
N GLU A 99 -14.43 -7.31 -2.43
CA GLU A 99 -15.54 -7.71 -3.31
C GLU A 99 -15.91 -6.61 -4.33
N ALA A 100 -15.96 -5.35 -3.89
CA ALA A 100 -16.26 -4.21 -4.76
C ALA A 100 -15.22 -4.07 -5.89
N LEU A 101 -13.93 -4.26 -5.58
CA LEU A 101 -12.86 -4.24 -6.58
C LEU A 101 -12.99 -5.40 -7.58
N ILE A 102 -13.29 -6.61 -7.11
CA ILE A 102 -13.50 -7.77 -8.00
C ILE A 102 -14.64 -7.48 -8.98
N ARG A 103 -15.76 -6.95 -8.49
CA ARG A 103 -16.90 -6.56 -9.35
C ARG A 103 -16.48 -5.52 -10.39
N GLN A 104 -15.72 -4.49 -10.00
CA GLN A 104 -15.25 -3.47 -10.94
C GLN A 104 -14.29 -4.03 -12.00
N ILE A 105 -13.41 -4.96 -11.62
CA ILE A 105 -12.49 -5.62 -12.56
C ILE A 105 -13.29 -6.36 -13.64
N VAL A 106 -14.30 -7.14 -13.25
CA VAL A 106 -15.18 -7.87 -14.19
C VAL A 106 -15.92 -6.91 -15.13
N ILE A 107 -16.39 -5.77 -14.63
CA ILE A 107 -17.07 -4.76 -15.46
C ILE A 107 -16.11 -4.16 -16.49
N ASN A 108 -14.87 -3.88 -16.12
CA ASN A 108 -13.93 -3.23 -17.02
C ASN A 108 -13.42 -4.19 -18.11
N THR A 109 -13.15 -5.46 -17.78
CA THR A 109 -12.68 -6.44 -18.76
C THR A 109 -13.74 -6.84 -19.78
N THR A 110 -15.02 -6.80 -19.41
CA THR A 110 -16.14 -7.08 -20.33
C THR A 110 -16.42 -5.92 -21.29
N LYS A 111 -16.15 -4.68 -20.89
CA LYS A 111 -16.26 -3.48 -21.76
C LYS A 111 -15.18 -3.39 -22.83
N GLU A 112 -13.97 -3.89 -22.56
CA GLU A 112 -12.86 -3.86 -23.53
C GLU A 112 -12.96 -4.96 -24.61
N THR A 113 -13.88 -5.92 -24.42
CA THR A 113 -14.06 -7.10 -25.29
C THR A 113 -15.36 -7.07 -26.10
N SER A 114 -16.18 -6.02 -25.95
CA SER A 114 -17.43 -5.78 -26.69
C SER A 114 -17.28 -4.61 -27.66
#